data_AF-D1YHA1-F1
#
_entry.id   AF-D1YHA1-F1
#
_cell.length_a   1.000
_cell.length_b   1.000
_cell.length_c   1.000
_cell.angle_alpha   90.00
_cell.angle_beta   90.00
_cell.angle_gamma   90.00
#
_symmetry.space_group_name_H-M   'P 1'
#
loop_
_entity.id
_entity.type
_entity.pdbx_description
1 polymer ?
#
loop_
_entity_poly.entity_id
_entity_poly.type
_entity_poly.pdbx_seq_one_letter_code
_entity_poly.pdbx_strand_id
1 'polypeptide(L)'
;MKRAGLDYWDKVDIRMHDDLDAFLKTLGPNDEMYLISKFSSKNYAQVDYTDPNKDYYFVFGKETTGLPETFMREYYDRNLRIPMSDNIRCYNLSNSVAMVLLEALRQQGFPNMETSHHYENDKLKDNYNRPERYERNLGEN
;
A
#
# COMPACT_ATOMS: atom_id res chain seq x y z
N MET A 1 -17.53 -11.14 12.69
CA MET A 1 -17.03 -10.15 11.71
C MET A 1 -17.77 -8.81 11.90
N LYS A 2 -17.65 -8.21 13.09
CA LYS A 2 -18.28 -6.95 13.54
C LYS A 2 -17.49 -6.40 14.75
N ARG A 3 -16.15 -6.46 14.69
CA ARG A 3 -15.28 -6.08 15.83
C ARG A 3 -14.22 -5.02 15.48
N ALA A 4 -14.37 -4.37 14.34
CA ALA A 4 -13.75 -3.07 14.11
C ALA A 4 -14.90 -2.12 13.80
N GLY A 5 -15.37 -1.41 14.83
CA GLY A 5 -16.42 -0.40 14.72
C GLY A 5 -15.88 0.74 13.87
N LEU A 6 -16.26 0.77 12.60
CA LEU A 6 -15.76 1.72 11.64
C LEU A 6 -16.98 2.25 10.89
N ASP A 7 -17.34 3.49 11.20
CA ASP A 7 -18.50 4.21 10.65
C ASP A 7 -18.30 4.63 9.18
N TYR A 8 -17.60 3.79 8.41
CA TYR A 8 -17.24 4.04 7.02
C TYR A 8 -17.50 2.85 6.09
N TRP A 9 -18.05 1.73 6.57
CA TRP A 9 -18.36 0.58 5.70
C TRP A 9 -19.33 0.94 4.57
N ASP A 10 -20.21 1.92 4.81
CA ASP A 10 -21.10 2.52 3.82
C ASP A 10 -20.37 3.36 2.75
N LYS A 11 -19.11 3.74 3.00
CA LYS A 11 -18.27 4.53 2.09
C LYS A 11 -17.30 3.70 1.27
N VAL A 12 -17.22 2.39 1.49
CA VAL A 12 -16.32 1.49 0.74
C VAL A 12 -17.10 0.85 -0.42
N ASP A 13 -16.59 0.97 -1.64
CA ASP A 13 -17.07 0.16 -2.77
C ASP A 13 -16.44 -1.23 -2.70
N ILE A 14 -17.21 -2.21 -2.22
CA ILE A 14 -16.76 -3.60 -2.09
C ILE A 14 -17.42 -4.42 -3.19
N ARG A 15 -16.58 -5.00 -4.05
CA ARG A 15 -17.00 -5.91 -5.11
C ARG A 15 -16.48 -7.30 -4.82
N MET A 16 -17.40 -8.27 -4.87
CA MET A 16 -17.08 -9.69 -4.71
C MET A 16 -17.15 -10.35 -6.10
N HIS A 17 -16.12 -11.11 -6.44
CA HIS A 17 -16.06 -11.92 -7.66
C HIS A 17 -16.09 -13.39 -7.27
N ASP A 18 -16.79 -14.21 -8.06
CA ASP A 18 -16.94 -15.65 -7.78
C ASP A 18 -15.60 -16.39 -7.88
N ASP A 19 -14.75 -15.96 -8.80
CA ASP A 19 -13.41 -16.50 -9.02
C ASP A 19 -12.47 -15.43 -9.62
N LEU A 20 -11.23 -15.84 -9.85
CA LEU A 20 -10.18 -14.97 -10.38
C LEU A 20 -10.44 -14.58 -11.84
N ASP A 21 -11.00 -15.47 -12.66
CA ASP A 21 -11.31 -15.19 -14.06
C ASP A 21 -12.42 -14.12 -14.17
N ALA A 22 -13.41 -14.17 -13.28
CA ALA A 22 -14.46 -13.17 -13.18
C ALA A 22 -13.90 -11.79 -12.84
N PHE A 23 -12.89 -11.71 -11.95
CA PHE A 23 -12.17 -10.47 -11.68
C PHE A 23 -11.35 -9.99 -12.88
N LEU A 24 -10.59 -10.88 -13.54
CA LEU A 24 -9.76 -10.51 -14.68
C LEU A 24 -10.58 -9.91 -15.84
N LYS A 25 -11.82 -10.38 -16.03
CA LYS A 25 -12.76 -9.84 -17.02
C LYS A 25 -13.24 -8.42 -16.72
N THR A 26 -13.04 -7.89 -15.51
CA THR A 26 -13.41 -6.51 -15.18
C THR A 26 -12.31 -5.50 -15.46
N LEU A 27 -11.08 -5.96 -15.73
CA LEU A 27 -9.96 -5.09 -16.05
C LEU A 27 -10.16 -4.40 -17.40
N GLY A 28 -9.99 -3.08 -17.42
CA GLY A 28 -9.97 -2.28 -18.63
C GLY A 28 -8.72 -2.54 -19.49
N PRO A 29 -8.72 -2.08 -20.75
CA PRO A 29 -7.60 -2.30 -21.67
C PRO A 29 -6.29 -1.61 -21.26
N ASN A 30 -6.38 -0.54 -20.45
CA ASN A 30 -5.22 0.23 -19.97
C ASN A 30 -4.87 -0.06 -18.51
N ASP A 31 -5.64 -0.92 -17.84
CA ASP A 31 -5.48 -1.21 -16.43
C ASP A 31 -4.23 -2.07 -16.19
N GLU A 32 -3.51 -1.75 -15.12
CA GLU A 32 -2.30 -2.47 -14.74
C GLU A 32 -2.57 -3.29 -13.49
N MET A 33 -2.41 -4.61 -13.61
CA MET A 33 -2.53 -5.52 -12.49
C MET A 33 -1.15 -5.95 -12.02
N TYR A 34 -0.89 -5.87 -10.72
CA TYR A 34 0.33 -6.34 -10.08
C TYR A 34 0.05 -7.35 -8.97
N LEU A 35 0.88 -8.38 -8.89
CA LEU A 35 0.75 -9.46 -7.91
C LEU A 35 1.78 -9.24 -6.81
N ILE A 36 1.34 -9.02 -5.57
CA ILE A 36 2.26 -8.75 -4.46
C ILE A 36 2.68 -10.08 -3.82
N SER A 37 3.97 -10.42 -3.98
CA SER A 37 4.53 -11.69 -3.55
C SER A 37 5.98 -11.54 -3.10
N LYS A 38 6.37 -12.28 -2.06
CA LYS A 38 7.76 -12.33 -1.59
C LYS A 38 8.71 -13.03 -2.56
N PHE A 39 8.17 -13.74 -3.54
CA PHE A 39 8.94 -14.51 -4.52
C PHE A 39 9.35 -13.69 -5.75
N SER A 40 8.89 -12.44 -5.88
CA SER A 40 9.33 -11.56 -6.97
C SER A 40 10.74 -11.00 -6.74
N SER A 41 11.45 -10.75 -7.84
CA SER A 41 12.70 -9.98 -7.86
C SER A 41 12.49 -8.47 -8.09
N LYS A 42 11.31 -8.05 -8.58
CA LYS A 42 11.01 -6.64 -8.89
C LYS A 42 10.46 -5.93 -7.67
N ASN A 43 11.06 -4.80 -7.29
CA ASN A 43 10.60 -4.02 -6.13
C ASN A 43 9.36 -3.19 -6.50
N TYR A 44 8.33 -3.21 -5.65
CA TYR A 44 7.09 -2.44 -5.85
C TYR A 44 7.32 -0.93 -6.06
N ALA A 45 8.37 -0.36 -5.46
CA ALA A 45 8.71 1.06 -5.56
C ALA A 45 9.46 1.43 -6.86
N GLN A 46 9.77 0.45 -7.73
CA GLN A 46 10.40 0.70 -9.04
C GLN A 46 9.39 0.87 -10.17
N VAL A 47 8.10 0.68 -9.90
CA VAL A 47 7.03 0.86 -10.88
C VAL A 47 6.61 2.32 -10.89
N ASP A 48 6.29 2.82 -12.08
CA ASP A 48 5.71 4.15 -12.30
C ASP A 48 4.18 4.07 -12.24
N TYR A 49 3.60 4.66 -11.19
CA TYR A 49 2.17 4.73 -10.93
C TYR A 49 1.57 6.11 -11.29
N THR A 50 2.29 6.94 -12.07
CA THR A 50 1.91 8.34 -12.30
C THR A 50 0.93 8.56 -13.45
N ASP A 51 0.65 7.55 -14.29
CA ASP A 51 -0.24 7.72 -15.44
C ASP A 51 -1.71 7.83 -14.99
N PRO A 52 -2.37 8.99 -15.17
CA PRO A 52 -3.73 9.20 -14.72
C PRO A 52 -4.79 8.49 -15.59
N ASN A 53 -4.40 7.89 -16.72
CA ASN A 53 -5.31 7.16 -17.62
C ASN A 53 -5.38 5.66 -17.31
N LYS A 54 -4.71 5.22 -16.24
CA LYS A 54 -4.62 3.83 -15.84
C LYS A 54 -5.15 3.64 -14.43
N ASP A 55 -5.97 2.62 -14.25
CA ASP A 55 -6.25 2.09 -12.93
C ASP A 55 -5.20 1.03 -12.57
N TYR A 56 -4.71 1.09 -11.33
CA TYR A 56 -3.68 0.21 -10.82
C TYR A 56 -4.29 -0.76 -9.79
N TYR A 57 -4.23 -2.06 -10.10
CA TYR A 57 -4.77 -3.13 -9.27
C TYR A 57 -3.64 -3.88 -8.57
N PHE A 58 -3.71 -3.96 -7.25
CA PHE A 58 -2.75 -4.70 -6.44
C PHE A 58 -3.40 -5.95 -5.84
N VAL A 59 -2.97 -7.11 -6.31
CA VAL A 59 -3.54 -8.40 -5.93
C VAL A 59 -2.69 -9.02 -4.83
N PHE A 60 -3.34 -9.30 -3.69
CA PHE A 60 -2.71 -9.91 -2.52
C PHE A 60 -3.26 -11.31 -2.28
N GLY A 61 -2.38 -12.23 -1.88
CA GLY A 61 -2.75 -13.57 -1.49
C GLY A 61 -3.36 -13.65 -0.09
N LYS A 62 -3.90 -14.82 0.25
CA LYS A 62 -4.31 -15.11 1.63
C LYS A 62 -3.08 -15.05 2.54
N GLU A 63 -3.25 -14.58 3.78
CA GLU A 63 -2.13 -14.44 4.73
C GLU A 63 -1.39 -15.77 4.98
N THR A 64 -2.11 -16.89 4.95
CA THR A 64 -1.55 -18.22 5.22
C THR A 64 -0.95 -18.89 3.99
N THR A 65 -1.61 -18.80 2.84
CA THR A 65 -1.24 -19.58 1.64
C THR A 65 -0.65 -18.74 0.52
N GLY A 66 -0.72 -17.42 0.59
CA GLY A 66 -0.33 -16.53 -0.50
C GLY A 66 -1.24 -16.65 -1.72
N LEU A 67 -0.70 -16.25 -2.88
CA LEU A 67 -1.34 -16.39 -4.19
C LEU A 67 -1.11 -17.81 -4.75
N PRO A 68 -2.03 -18.34 -5.57
CA PRO A 68 -1.80 -19.58 -6.29
C PRO A 68 -0.51 -19.52 -7.12
N GLU A 69 0.31 -20.56 -7.06
CA GLU A 69 1.59 -20.59 -7.78
C GLU A 69 1.40 -20.50 -9.30
N THR A 70 0.40 -21.21 -9.84
CA THR A 70 0.06 -21.18 -11.27
C THR A 70 -0.24 -19.76 -11.75
N PHE A 71 -1.01 -19.00 -10.97
CA PHE A 71 -1.33 -17.61 -11.26
C PHE A 71 -0.10 -16.69 -11.22
N MET A 72 0.76 -16.85 -10.21
CA MET A 72 2.02 -16.09 -10.15
C MET A 72 2.97 -16.41 -11.31
N ARG A 73 2.96 -17.64 -11.83
CA ARG A 73 3.77 -18.04 -12.99
C ARG A 73 3.20 -17.49 -14.29
N GLU A 74 1.87 -17.50 -14.44
CA GLU A 74 1.17 -16.95 -15.59
C GLU A 74 1.42 -15.44 -15.76
N TYR A 75 1.39 -14.70 -14.64
CA TYR A 75 1.60 -13.25 -14.62
C TYR A 75 2.96 -12.86 -14.05
N TYR A 76 4.00 -13.63 -14.36
CA TYR A 76 5.33 -13.47 -13.75
C TYR A 76 5.89 -12.05 -13.84
N ASP A 77 5.76 -11.40 -15.01
CA ASP A 77 6.26 -10.05 -15.26
C ASP A 77 5.57 -8.96 -14.43
N ARG A 78 4.42 -9.29 -13.84
CA ARG A 78 3.60 -8.43 -13.00
C ARG A 78 3.80 -8.70 -11.50
N ASN A 79 4.65 -9.66 -11.14
CA ASN A 79 4.95 -9.92 -9.74
C ASN A 79 5.81 -8.80 -9.16
N LEU A 80 5.41 -8.25 -8.01
CA LEU A 80 6.16 -7.25 -7.26
C LEU A 80 6.43 -7.75 -5.84
N ARG A 81 7.57 -7.32 -5.29
CA ARG A 81 8.02 -7.61 -3.95
C ARG A 81 8.12 -6.34 -3.13
N ILE A 82 7.74 -6.43 -1.86
CA ILE A 82 8.12 -5.47 -0.81
C ILE A 82 9.48 -5.90 -0.24
N PRO A 83 10.51 -5.03 -0.24
CA PRO A 83 11.80 -5.35 0.37
C PRO A 83 11.65 -5.77 1.83
N MET A 84 12.37 -6.81 2.22
CA MET A 84 12.35 -7.34 3.60
C MET A 84 13.71 -7.95 3.92
N SER A 85 14.10 -7.88 5.19
CA SER A 85 15.29 -8.55 5.68
C SER A 85 15.06 -10.05 5.82
N ASP A 86 16.14 -10.84 5.79
CA ASP A 86 16.07 -12.30 5.92
C ASP A 86 15.63 -12.77 7.32
N ASN A 87 15.52 -11.85 8.29
CA ASN A 87 15.08 -12.13 9.65
C ASN A 87 13.55 -12.17 9.80
N ILE A 88 12.79 -11.71 8.80
CA ILE A 88 11.32 -11.69 8.84
C ILE A 88 10.74 -12.56 7.72
N ARG A 89 9.73 -13.36 8.06
CA ARG A 89 9.12 -14.31 7.11
C ARG A 89 8.20 -13.64 6.09
N CYS A 90 7.46 -12.63 6.56
CA CYS A 90 6.59 -11.75 5.78
C CYS A 90 6.07 -10.61 6.68
N TYR A 91 5.64 -9.52 6.07
CA TYR A 91 4.80 -8.53 6.75
C TYR A 91 3.38 -9.06 6.93
N ASN A 92 2.65 -8.50 7.89
CA ASN A 92 1.19 -8.71 7.96
C ASN A 92 0.53 -8.17 6.67
N LEU A 93 -0.59 -8.79 6.27
CA LEU A 93 -1.30 -8.44 5.04
C LEU A 93 -1.73 -6.97 5.00
N SER A 94 -2.29 -6.44 6.11
CA SER A 94 -2.74 -5.04 6.17
C SER A 94 -1.58 -4.06 5.97
N ASN A 95 -0.44 -4.32 6.61
CA ASN A 95 0.76 -3.50 6.43
C ASN A 95 1.28 -3.56 4.98
N SER A 96 1.23 -4.75 4.37
CA SER A 96 1.63 -4.94 2.98
C SER A 96 0.76 -4.12 2.02
N VAL A 97 -0.56 -4.14 2.23
CA VAL A 97 -1.52 -3.33 1.47
C VAL A 97 -1.23 -1.84 1.66
N ALA A 98 -1.07 -1.40 2.92
CA ALA A 98 -0.80 0.01 3.22
C ALA A 98 0.49 0.52 2.57
N MET A 99 1.57 -0.25 2.60
CA MET A 99 2.85 0.13 1.96
C MET A 99 2.70 0.33 0.45
N VAL A 100 2.07 -0.63 -0.24
CA VAL A 100 1.93 -0.56 -1.70
C VAL A 100 1.00 0.57 -2.12
N LEU A 101 -0.15 0.72 -1.44
CA LEU A 101 -1.10 1.79 -1.73
C LEU A 101 -0.51 3.18 -1.49
N LEU A 102 0.19 3.37 -0.37
CA LEU A 102 0.79 4.67 -0.07
C LEU A 102 1.92 5.04 -1.03
N GLU A 103 2.67 4.08 -1.57
CA GLU A 103 3.68 4.38 -2.59
C GLU A 103 3.03 4.83 -3.90
N ALA A 104 1.99 4.13 -4.36
CA ALA A 104 1.25 4.54 -5.55
C ALA A 104 0.64 5.95 -5.37
N LEU A 105 -0.03 6.19 -4.23
CA LEU A 105 -0.59 7.50 -3.90
C LEU A 105 0.50 8.58 -3.78
N ARG A 106 1.66 8.26 -3.20
CA ARG A 106 2.79 9.20 -3.08
C ARG A 106 3.28 9.64 -4.45
N GLN A 107 3.42 8.71 -5.41
CA GLN A 107 3.81 9.04 -6.78
C GLN A 107 2.76 9.92 -7.48
N GLN A 108 1.47 9.69 -7.18
CA GLN A 108 0.34 10.47 -7.71
C GLN A 108 0.10 11.80 -6.97
N GLY A 109 0.90 12.12 -5.94
CA GLY A 109 0.75 13.36 -5.16
C GLY A 109 -0.42 13.36 -4.18
N PHE A 110 -0.84 12.18 -3.69
CA PHE A 110 -1.92 12.00 -2.70
C PHE A 110 -3.24 12.68 -3.09
N PRO A 111 -3.82 12.32 -4.26
CA PRO A 111 -5.04 12.98 -4.75
C PRO A 111 -6.19 12.85 -3.75
N ASN A 112 -6.91 13.95 -3.52
CA ASN A 112 -8.06 14.02 -2.60
C ASN A 112 -7.75 13.70 -1.13
N MET A 113 -6.48 13.78 -0.72
CA MET A 113 -6.07 13.59 0.67
C MET A 113 -5.61 14.91 1.28
N GLU A 114 -5.84 15.09 2.58
CA GLU A 114 -5.28 16.22 3.31
C GLU A 114 -3.80 15.95 3.62
N THR A 115 -2.89 16.73 3.02
CA THR A 115 -1.44 16.61 3.24
C THR A 115 -0.91 17.55 4.33
N SER A 116 -1.73 18.50 4.76
CA SER A 116 -1.42 19.42 5.85
C SER A 116 -2.72 19.81 6.55
N HIS A 117 -2.80 19.60 7.85
CA HIS A 117 -3.92 20.04 8.67
C HIS A 117 -3.49 21.19 9.57
N HIS A 118 -4.32 22.23 9.69
CA HIS A 118 -4.10 23.30 10.66
C HIS A 118 -5.01 23.10 11.87
N TYR A 119 -4.42 22.69 12.99
CA TYR A 119 -5.15 22.59 14.26
C TYR A 119 -5.27 23.98 14.91
N GLU A 120 -6.47 24.33 15.37
CA GLU A 120 -6.71 25.55 16.17
C GLU A 120 -5.85 25.56 17.45
N ASN A 121 -5.67 24.40 18.08
CA ASN A 121 -4.80 24.18 19.23
C ASN A 121 -3.68 23.20 18.87
N ASP A 122 -2.73 23.67 18.07
CA ASP A 122 -1.62 22.86 17.60
C ASP A 122 -0.63 22.55 18.73
N LYS A 123 -0.61 21.28 19.16
CA LYS A 123 0.26 20.74 20.22
C LYS A 123 1.76 20.94 19.92
N LEU A 124 2.13 21.18 18.66
CA LEU A 124 3.52 21.39 18.24
C LEU A 124 3.89 22.88 18.09
N LYS A 125 2.90 23.80 18.03
CA LYS A 125 3.16 25.24 17.95
C LYS A 125 3.41 25.89 19.31
N ASP A 126 2.94 25.29 20.41
CA ASP A 126 3.28 25.77 21.74
C ASP A 126 4.61 25.17 22.20
N ASN A 127 5.68 25.96 22.16
CA ASN A 127 7.02 25.70 22.73
C ASN A 127 7.77 24.40 22.34
N TYR A 128 7.18 23.49 21.54
CA TYR A 128 7.79 22.21 21.13
C TYR A 128 8.91 22.37 20.10
N ASN A 129 8.86 23.42 19.28
CA ASN A 129 9.81 23.70 18.19
C ASN A 129 10.93 24.69 18.60
N ARG A 130 11.43 24.61 19.85
CA ARG A 130 12.66 25.35 20.23
C ARG A 130 13.89 24.64 19.64
N PRO A 131 14.82 25.36 18.96
CA PRO A 131 16.06 24.78 18.42
C PRO A 131 16.86 24.00 19.47
N GLU A 132 16.83 24.45 20.72
CA GLU A 132 17.55 23.91 21.88
C GLU A 132 17.18 22.44 22.25
N ARG A 133 16.08 21.89 21.72
CA ARG A 133 15.72 20.48 21.93
C ARG A 133 16.35 19.52 20.91
N TYR A 134 16.64 19.98 19.69
CA TYR A 134 17.32 19.14 18.69
C TYR A 134 18.76 18.82 19.11
N GLU A 135 19.44 19.77 19.76
CA GLU A 135 20.80 19.58 20.27
C GLU A 135 20.87 18.63 21.47
N ARG A 136 19.78 18.47 22.23
CA ARG A 136 19.74 17.57 23.40
C ARG A 136 19.59 16.09 23.05
N ASN A 137 19.12 15.77 21.83
CA ASN A 137 18.98 14.39 21.33
C ASN A 137 20.15 13.96 20.41
N LEU A 138 21.12 14.84 20.17
CA LEU A 138 22.37 14.55 19.45
C LEU A 138 23.57 14.46 20.41
N GLY A 139 23.32 14.19 21.70
CA GLY A 139 24.37 13.98 22.69
C GLY A 139 25.35 12.89 22.26
N GLU A 140 26.58 13.34 22.02
CA GLU A 140 27.88 12.66 22.05
C GLU A 140 27.93 11.21 21.54
N ASN A 141 28.40 11.05 20.30
CA ASN A 141 29.32 9.96 19.95
C ASN A 141 30.75 10.49 20.03
#